data_AF-A0A2T2RWJ5-F1
#
_entry.id   AF-A0A2T2RWJ5-F1
#
_cell.length_a   1.000
_cell.length_b   1.000
_cell.length_c   1.000
_cell.angle_alpha   90.00
_cell.angle_beta   90.00
_cell.angle_gamma   90.00
#
_symmetry.space_group_name_H-M   'P 1'
#
loop_
_entity.id
_entity.type
_entity.pdbx_description
1 polymer ?
#
loop_
_entity_poly.entity_id
_entity_poly.type
_entity_poly.pdbx_seq_one_letter_code
_entity_poly.pdbx_strand_id
1 'polypeptide(L)'
;VDHLTPPMTRAELYGSLQQLEGLIDEYYEAQSLDPSRLKLISDRITQLVTQENLHQDLGIEHFDTINMAEFLTRADGYLCELKEAQIRDGLHIFGQCPPQSQLRDLMVAIARIPDQNRLGLTRAIAQDLGLDFDPLTADLSKPFSFPPNANFAPSHLCGCRTIGDAVEVLEEQAAELVESLISYSQEEVGEATHKELQWMRDHLLPSLQQTPQEITHLLRGLEGKYIPSGSAGAPTRGRADVLPTGRNFYSVDIRGIPTETAWNVGRKAAEAVIERYTQENGEYPRTLAISVWGTSTMRTGGDDVAEALALLGVQPVWEGVSRRVVDFEILPLSV
;
A
#
# COMPACT_ATOMS: atom_id res chain seq x y z
N VAL A 1 22.69 14.42 -7.37
CA VAL A 1 21.48 15.23 -7.15
C VAL A 1 20.32 14.31 -7.43
N ASP A 2 19.66 13.81 -6.39
CA ASP A 2 18.42 13.03 -6.57
C ASP A 2 17.32 13.88 -7.18
N HIS A 3 16.26 13.20 -7.59
CA HIS A 3 15.03 13.79 -8.06
C HIS A 3 13.84 13.02 -7.51
N LEU A 4 12.68 13.66 -7.54
CA LEU A 4 11.41 13.06 -7.12
C LEU A 4 11.06 11.90 -8.06
N THR A 5 10.38 10.89 -7.51
CA THR A 5 9.76 9.85 -8.35
C THR A 5 8.60 10.45 -9.14
N PRO A 6 8.18 9.81 -10.24
CA PRO A 6 6.90 10.17 -10.86
C PRO A 6 5.77 10.17 -9.81
N PRO A 7 4.78 11.06 -9.96
CA PRO A 7 3.63 11.09 -9.07
C PRO A 7 2.92 9.74 -9.12
N MET A 8 2.40 9.32 -7.96
CA MET A 8 1.70 8.05 -7.79
C MET A 8 0.20 8.34 -7.68
N THR A 9 -0.62 7.46 -8.23
CA THR A 9 -2.08 7.47 -8.10
C THR A 9 -2.61 6.04 -7.97
N ARG A 10 -3.91 5.90 -7.67
CA ARG A 10 -4.60 4.61 -7.66
C ARG A 10 -4.75 4.10 -9.10
N ALA A 11 -4.62 2.80 -9.31
CA ALA A 11 -4.72 2.24 -10.65
C ALA A 11 -6.11 2.42 -11.26
N GLU A 12 -7.14 2.40 -10.40
CA GLU A 12 -8.54 2.33 -10.78
C GLU A 12 -8.84 1.11 -11.67
N LEU A 13 -10.11 0.86 -11.94
CA LEU A 13 -10.52 -0.20 -12.87
C LEU A 13 -10.87 0.37 -14.23
N TYR A 14 -10.51 -0.36 -15.30
CA TYR A 14 -10.79 0.02 -16.67
C TYR A 14 -11.19 -1.18 -17.53
N GLY A 15 -11.88 -0.90 -18.64
CA GLY A 15 -12.20 -1.91 -19.66
C GLY A 15 -13.04 -3.05 -19.10
N SER A 16 -12.57 -4.28 -19.28
CA SER A 16 -13.26 -5.50 -18.85
C SER A 16 -13.32 -5.67 -17.33
N LEU A 17 -12.36 -5.11 -16.58
CA LEU A 17 -12.37 -5.18 -15.11
C LEU A 17 -13.48 -4.32 -14.50
N GLN A 18 -13.67 -3.10 -15.04
CA GLN A 18 -14.78 -2.23 -14.65
C GLN A 18 -16.15 -2.84 -15.03
N GLN A 19 -16.22 -3.51 -16.19
CA GLN A 19 -17.42 -4.26 -16.57
C GLN A 19 -17.70 -5.43 -15.62
N LEU A 20 -16.65 -6.11 -15.16
CA LEU A 20 -16.79 -7.21 -14.20
C LEU A 20 -17.28 -6.70 -12.85
N GLU A 21 -16.72 -5.61 -12.32
CA GLU A 21 -17.20 -4.94 -11.09
C GLU A 21 -18.70 -4.61 -11.20
N GLY A 22 -19.13 -3.94 -12.28
CA GLY A 22 -20.54 -3.62 -12.47
C GLY A 22 -21.46 -4.84 -12.62
N LEU A 23 -20.98 -5.96 -13.16
CA LEU A 23 -21.75 -7.21 -13.23
C LEU A 23 -21.86 -7.89 -11.86
N ILE A 24 -20.81 -7.82 -11.04
CA ILE A 24 -20.81 -8.33 -9.66
C ILE A 24 -21.82 -7.51 -8.82
N ASP A 25 -21.86 -6.20 -9.00
CA ASP A 25 -22.84 -5.32 -8.36
C ASP A 25 -24.27 -5.67 -8.77
N GLU A 26 -24.51 -5.79 -10.08
CA GLU A 26 -25.81 -6.19 -10.62
C GLU A 26 -26.25 -7.56 -10.05
N TYR A 27 -25.31 -8.49 -9.85
CA TYR A 27 -25.59 -9.80 -9.25
C TYR A 27 -26.07 -9.69 -7.81
N TYR A 28 -25.38 -8.92 -6.96
CA TYR A 28 -25.77 -8.75 -5.56
C TYR A 28 -27.09 -7.99 -5.40
N GLU A 29 -27.34 -6.97 -6.24
CA GLU A 29 -28.63 -6.28 -6.27
C GLU A 29 -29.77 -7.23 -6.67
N ALA A 30 -29.56 -8.01 -7.74
CA ALA A 30 -30.54 -8.98 -8.21
C ALA A 30 -30.81 -10.09 -7.18
N GLN A 31 -29.81 -10.48 -6.37
CA GLN A 31 -29.99 -11.45 -5.30
C GLN A 31 -31.03 -11.00 -4.28
N SER A 32 -31.10 -9.69 -4.01
CA SER A 32 -32.04 -9.11 -3.05
C SER A 32 -33.38 -8.72 -3.69
N LEU A 33 -33.38 -8.26 -4.94
CA LEU A 33 -34.56 -7.63 -5.57
C LEU A 33 -35.26 -8.49 -6.63
N ASP A 34 -34.52 -9.25 -7.44
CA ASP A 34 -35.06 -10.07 -8.53
C ASP A 34 -34.23 -11.34 -8.79
N PRO A 35 -34.41 -12.39 -7.97
CA PRO A 35 -33.63 -13.63 -8.07
C PRO A 35 -33.75 -14.35 -9.42
N SER A 36 -34.75 -14.01 -10.24
CA SER A 36 -34.94 -14.63 -11.57
C SER A 36 -33.82 -14.26 -12.55
N ARG A 37 -33.14 -13.11 -12.34
CA ARG A 37 -32.06 -12.61 -13.19
C ARG A 37 -30.70 -13.20 -12.86
N LEU A 38 -30.53 -13.81 -11.69
CA LEU A 38 -29.24 -14.31 -11.21
C LEU A 38 -28.55 -15.22 -12.21
N LYS A 39 -29.29 -16.14 -12.83
CA LYS A 39 -28.73 -17.06 -13.82
C LYS A 39 -28.18 -16.32 -15.05
N LEU A 40 -28.92 -15.33 -15.55
CA LEU A 40 -28.50 -14.54 -16.70
C LEU A 40 -27.23 -13.72 -16.39
N ILE A 41 -27.17 -13.12 -15.19
CA ILE A 41 -26.01 -12.33 -14.76
C ILE A 41 -24.79 -13.25 -14.55
N SER A 42 -24.97 -14.40 -13.90
CA SER A 42 -23.93 -15.42 -13.77
C SER A 42 -23.36 -15.87 -15.11
N ASP A 43 -24.22 -16.13 -16.10
CA ASP A 43 -23.78 -16.52 -17.45
C ASP A 43 -22.96 -15.39 -18.11
N ARG A 44 -23.35 -14.12 -17.93
CA ARG A 44 -22.60 -12.94 -18.42
C ARG A 44 -21.24 -12.80 -17.73
N ILE A 45 -21.17 -12.96 -16.42
CA ILE A 45 -19.91 -12.94 -15.64
C ILE A 45 -18.97 -14.04 -16.15
N THR A 46 -19.49 -15.25 -16.27
CA THR A 46 -18.73 -16.41 -16.77
C THR A 46 -18.16 -16.17 -18.16
N GLN A 47 -18.99 -15.63 -19.05
CA GLN A 47 -18.58 -15.32 -20.42
C GLN A 47 -17.47 -14.26 -20.44
N LEU A 48 -17.61 -13.18 -19.68
CA LEU A 48 -16.61 -12.11 -19.62
C LEU A 48 -15.27 -12.62 -19.08
N VAL A 49 -15.30 -13.36 -17.96
CA VAL A 49 -14.11 -13.92 -17.30
C VAL A 49 -13.38 -14.92 -18.21
N THR A 50 -14.13 -15.69 -19.00
CA THR A 50 -13.56 -16.65 -19.96
C THR A 50 -12.96 -15.93 -21.17
N GLN A 51 -13.68 -14.95 -21.72
CA GLN A 51 -13.25 -14.20 -22.90
C GLN A 51 -11.96 -13.41 -22.66
N GLU A 52 -11.84 -12.81 -21.47
CA GLU A 52 -10.72 -11.94 -21.10
C GLU A 52 -9.59 -12.69 -20.37
N ASN A 53 -9.71 -14.01 -20.22
CA ASN A 53 -8.78 -14.89 -19.50
C ASN A 53 -8.54 -14.56 -18.01
N LEU A 54 -9.43 -13.77 -17.39
CA LEU A 54 -9.31 -13.36 -15.98
C LEU A 54 -9.34 -14.54 -14.99
N HIS A 55 -9.82 -15.71 -15.41
CA HIS A 55 -9.78 -16.94 -14.61
C HIS A 55 -8.35 -17.36 -14.23
N GLN A 56 -7.34 -17.04 -15.07
CA GLN A 56 -5.93 -17.34 -14.79
C GLN A 56 -5.39 -16.42 -13.69
N ASP A 57 -5.70 -15.13 -13.79
CA ASP A 57 -5.27 -14.12 -12.82
C ASP A 57 -5.92 -14.34 -11.43
N LEU A 58 -7.18 -14.79 -11.42
CA LEU A 58 -7.91 -15.14 -10.20
C LEU A 58 -7.50 -16.49 -9.60
N GLY A 59 -6.66 -17.27 -10.28
CA GLY A 59 -6.20 -18.59 -9.82
C GLY A 59 -7.32 -19.65 -9.79
N ILE A 60 -8.30 -19.56 -10.69
CA ILE A 60 -9.47 -20.45 -10.73
C ILE A 60 -9.39 -21.31 -12.00
N GLU A 61 -8.83 -22.52 -11.86
CA GLU A 61 -8.62 -23.43 -13.00
C GLU A 61 -9.93 -24.02 -13.55
N HIS A 62 -10.97 -24.16 -12.71
CA HIS A 62 -12.24 -24.78 -13.09
C HIS A 62 -13.42 -23.90 -12.67
N PHE A 63 -14.16 -23.42 -13.66
CA PHE A 63 -15.36 -22.62 -13.46
C PHE A 63 -16.55 -23.55 -13.19
N ASP A 64 -16.68 -24.02 -11.94
CA ASP A 64 -17.89 -24.74 -11.53
C ASP A 64 -18.96 -23.74 -11.08
N THR A 65 -20.02 -23.61 -11.88
CA THR A 65 -21.23 -22.80 -11.58
C THR A 65 -21.88 -23.12 -10.23
N ILE A 66 -21.49 -24.23 -9.60
CA ILE A 66 -21.99 -24.71 -8.30
C ILE A 66 -21.49 -23.82 -7.14
N ASN A 67 -20.40 -23.06 -7.31
CA ASN A 67 -19.86 -22.18 -6.26
C ASN A 67 -19.62 -20.73 -6.71
N MET A 68 -20.62 -20.17 -7.40
CA MET A 68 -20.61 -18.77 -7.87
C MET A 68 -20.37 -17.77 -6.74
N ALA A 69 -20.90 -18.02 -5.54
CA ALA A 69 -20.71 -17.11 -4.40
C ALA A 69 -19.22 -16.99 -4.01
N GLU A 70 -18.49 -18.11 -3.91
CA GLU A 70 -17.05 -18.09 -3.62
C GLU A 70 -16.24 -17.41 -4.73
N PHE A 71 -16.62 -17.66 -5.99
CA PHE A 71 -16.02 -16.98 -7.14
C PHE A 71 -16.17 -15.46 -7.02
N LEU A 72 -17.39 -14.98 -6.75
CA LEU A 72 -17.68 -13.56 -6.66
C LEU A 72 -16.91 -12.92 -5.50
N THR A 73 -16.81 -13.55 -4.34
CA THR A 73 -16.02 -13.03 -3.21
C THR A 73 -14.54 -12.90 -3.55
N ARG A 74 -13.95 -13.89 -4.25
CA ARG A 74 -12.55 -13.80 -4.70
C ARG A 74 -12.34 -12.75 -5.78
N ALA A 75 -13.24 -12.69 -6.76
CA ALA A 75 -13.18 -11.72 -7.84
C ALA A 75 -13.30 -10.29 -7.31
N ASP A 76 -14.23 -10.06 -6.38
CA ASP A 76 -14.41 -8.77 -5.70
C ASP A 76 -13.14 -8.35 -4.95
N GLY A 77 -12.57 -9.24 -4.12
CA GLY A 77 -11.31 -8.98 -3.42
C GLY A 77 -10.15 -8.64 -4.37
N TYR A 78 -9.99 -9.40 -5.44
CA TYR A 78 -8.94 -9.16 -6.45
C TYR A 78 -9.14 -7.83 -7.19
N LEU A 79 -10.38 -7.49 -7.56
CA LEU A 79 -10.69 -6.21 -8.21
C LEU A 79 -10.41 -5.04 -7.26
N CYS A 80 -10.78 -5.13 -5.98
CA CYS A 80 -10.44 -4.12 -4.99
C CYS A 80 -8.92 -3.97 -4.83
N GLU A 81 -8.15 -5.06 -4.75
CA GLU A 81 -6.69 -4.99 -4.67
C GLU A 81 -6.07 -4.31 -5.89
N LEU A 82 -6.54 -4.63 -7.10
CA LEU A 82 -6.08 -3.98 -8.32
C LEU A 82 -6.43 -2.49 -8.34
N LYS A 83 -7.66 -2.14 -7.99
CA LYS A 83 -8.15 -0.75 -7.95
C LYS A 83 -7.31 0.11 -7.01
N GLU A 84 -6.98 -0.44 -5.82
CA GLU A 84 -6.19 0.24 -4.79
C GLU A 84 -4.68 0.28 -5.03
N ALA A 85 -4.20 -0.49 -6.02
CA ALA A 85 -2.78 -0.57 -6.32
C ALA A 85 -2.22 0.80 -6.71
N GLN A 86 -1.08 1.15 -6.14
CA GLN A 86 -0.41 2.42 -6.42
C GLN A 86 0.46 2.30 -7.68
N ILE A 87 0.10 3.05 -8.72
CA ILE A 87 0.83 3.12 -9.99
C ILE A 87 1.38 4.52 -10.24
N ARG A 88 2.27 4.64 -11.22
CA ARG A 88 2.83 5.94 -11.62
C ARG A 88 1.88 6.64 -12.59
N ASP A 89 1.47 7.86 -12.27
CA ASP A 89 0.67 8.73 -13.13
C ASP A 89 1.56 9.60 -14.03
N GLY A 90 2.27 8.95 -14.95
CA GLY A 90 3.17 9.62 -15.89
C GLY A 90 4.63 9.64 -15.44
N LEU A 91 5.33 10.75 -15.75
CA LEU A 91 6.78 10.89 -15.58
C LEU A 91 7.13 12.12 -14.76
N HIS A 92 8.22 12.04 -14.00
CA HIS A 92 8.79 13.20 -13.33
C HIS A 92 9.48 14.13 -14.33
N ILE A 93 9.28 15.43 -14.18
CA ILE A 93 10.04 16.46 -14.89
C ILE A 93 11.00 17.10 -13.90
N PHE A 94 12.30 16.97 -14.16
CA PHE A 94 13.35 17.43 -13.25
C PHE A 94 13.18 18.92 -12.88
N GLY A 95 13.12 19.22 -11.59
CA GLY A 95 12.90 20.56 -11.04
C GLY A 95 11.46 21.07 -11.09
N GLN A 96 10.49 20.26 -11.49
CA GLN A 96 9.08 20.65 -11.48
C GLN A 96 8.33 19.90 -10.38
N CYS A 97 7.67 20.66 -9.51
CA CYS A 97 6.70 20.08 -8.58
C CYS A 97 5.50 19.54 -9.39
N PRO A 98 4.95 18.36 -9.05
CA PRO A 98 3.76 17.83 -9.72
C PRO A 98 2.60 18.85 -9.72
N PRO A 99 1.77 18.86 -10.79
CA PRO A 99 0.54 19.67 -10.83
C PRO A 99 -0.43 19.25 -9.73
N GLN A 100 -1.41 20.10 -9.41
CA GLN A 100 -2.24 19.97 -8.20
C GLN A 100 -2.91 18.60 -8.01
N SER A 101 -3.49 18.01 -9.06
CA SER A 101 -4.12 16.67 -8.96
C SER A 101 -3.10 15.58 -8.65
N GLN A 102 -1.97 15.56 -9.36
CA GLN A 102 -0.88 14.60 -9.15
C GLN A 102 -0.18 14.79 -7.81
N LEU A 103 -0.09 16.05 -7.35
CA LEU A 103 0.46 16.37 -6.05
C LEU A 103 -0.44 15.85 -4.92
N ARG A 104 -1.77 16.03 -5.05
CA ARG A 104 -2.76 15.48 -4.12
C ARG A 104 -2.59 13.96 -3.99
N ASP A 105 -2.61 13.24 -5.12
CA ASP A 105 -2.52 11.78 -5.11
C ASP A 105 -1.18 11.28 -4.53
N LEU A 106 -0.06 11.94 -4.90
CA LEU A 106 1.24 11.63 -4.33
C LEU A 106 1.28 11.89 -2.82
N MET A 107 0.65 12.96 -2.34
CA MET A 107 0.58 13.28 -0.92
C MET A 107 -0.23 12.23 -0.14
N VAL A 108 -1.37 11.78 -0.70
CA VAL A 108 -2.15 10.68 -0.13
C VAL A 108 -1.30 9.41 -0.07
N ALA A 109 -0.62 9.04 -1.16
CA ALA A 109 0.23 7.86 -1.23
C ALA A 109 1.38 7.87 -0.19
N ILE A 110 1.99 9.03 0.06
CA ILE A 110 3.03 9.18 1.09
C ILE A 110 2.41 9.15 2.50
N ALA A 111 1.27 9.79 2.69
CA ALA A 111 0.61 9.89 3.99
C ALA A 111 -0.09 8.58 4.40
N ARG A 112 -0.35 7.66 3.47
CA ARG A 112 -0.99 6.35 3.70
C ARG A 112 -0.22 5.49 4.72
N ILE A 113 1.12 5.53 4.71
CA ILE A 113 1.94 4.62 5.52
C ILE A 113 2.19 5.20 6.93
N PRO A 114 1.95 4.41 8.00
CA PRO A 114 2.26 4.81 9.37
C PRO A 114 3.76 4.91 9.63
N ASP A 115 4.12 5.71 10.63
CA ASP A 115 5.48 5.81 11.19
C ASP A 115 5.38 5.79 12.73
N GLN A 116 6.49 5.77 13.48
CA GLN A 116 6.49 5.69 14.95
C GLN A 116 5.59 6.72 15.64
N ASN A 117 5.40 7.90 15.01
CA ASN A 117 4.57 8.98 15.53
C ASN A 117 3.32 9.28 14.67
N ARG A 118 3.03 8.46 13.66
CA ARG A 118 1.97 8.71 12.68
C ARG A 118 1.14 7.45 12.44
N LEU A 119 -0.17 7.61 12.44
CA LEU A 119 -1.11 6.52 12.16
C LEU A 119 -1.24 6.27 10.67
N GLY A 120 -0.97 7.29 9.84
CA GLY A 120 -1.28 7.27 8.42
C GLY A 120 -2.70 7.78 8.16
N LEU A 121 -2.88 8.48 7.04
CA LEU A 121 -4.09 9.28 6.79
C LEU A 121 -5.37 8.43 6.78
N THR A 122 -5.39 7.32 6.05
CA THR A 122 -6.60 6.47 5.96
C THR A 122 -6.94 5.75 7.25
N ARG A 123 -5.93 5.33 8.03
CA ARG A 123 -6.14 4.79 9.39
C ARG A 123 -6.66 5.84 10.36
N ALA A 124 -6.18 7.09 10.25
CA ALA A 124 -6.64 8.19 11.08
C ALA A 124 -8.12 8.53 10.79
N ILE A 125 -8.51 8.56 9.52
CA ILE A 125 -9.91 8.74 9.10
C ILE A 125 -10.76 7.58 9.63
N ALA A 126 -10.32 6.33 9.44
CA ALA A 126 -11.03 5.15 9.96
C ALA A 126 -11.22 5.20 11.48
N GLN A 127 -10.19 5.64 12.22
CA GLN A 127 -10.25 5.79 13.68
C GLN A 127 -11.25 6.87 14.11
N ASP A 128 -11.24 8.03 13.46
CA ASP A 128 -12.18 9.12 13.76
C ASP A 128 -13.64 8.73 13.45
N LEU A 129 -13.85 7.88 12.44
CA LEU A 129 -15.14 7.28 12.09
C LEU A 129 -15.52 6.09 12.98
N GLY A 130 -14.61 5.62 13.84
CA GLY A 130 -14.84 4.50 14.77
C GLY A 130 -14.93 3.14 14.10
N LEU A 131 -14.25 2.93 12.97
CA LEU A 131 -14.26 1.66 12.22
C LEU A 131 -13.37 0.61 12.92
N ASP A 132 -13.85 -0.64 12.98
CA ASP A 132 -13.18 -1.77 13.64
C ASP A 132 -12.39 -2.63 12.64
N PHE A 133 -11.63 -2.00 11.74
CA PHE A 133 -10.71 -2.69 10.84
C PHE A 133 -9.53 -1.79 10.48
N ASP A 134 -8.43 -2.41 10.06
CA ASP A 134 -7.24 -1.70 9.58
C ASP A 134 -7.27 -1.60 8.04
N PRO A 135 -7.46 -0.41 7.45
CA PRO A 135 -7.60 -0.23 6.01
C PRO A 135 -6.36 -0.67 5.19
N LEU A 136 -5.20 -0.86 5.82
CA LEU A 136 -3.98 -1.29 5.11
C LEU A 136 -3.73 -2.79 5.13
N THR A 137 -4.34 -3.52 6.08
CA THR A 137 -4.04 -4.95 6.29
C THR A 137 -5.27 -5.84 6.34
N ALA A 138 -6.47 -5.25 6.37
CA ALA A 138 -7.70 -6.02 6.34
C ALA A 138 -7.87 -6.71 4.99
N ASP A 139 -8.49 -7.88 5.03
CA ASP A 139 -8.92 -8.62 3.85
C ASP A 139 -10.12 -7.89 3.22
N LEU A 140 -9.90 -7.32 2.04
CA LEU A 140 -10.87 -6.46 1.34
C LEU A 140 -12.14 -7.22 0.97
N SER A 141 -12.07 -8.56 0.84
CA SER A 141 -13.21 -9.41 0.46
C SER A 141 -14.20 -9.67 1.61
N LYS A 142 -13.84 -9.32 2.85
CA LYS A 142 -14.69 -9.57 4.02
C LYS A 142 -15.91 -8.65 4.03
N PRO A 143 -17.05 -9.13 4.54
CA PRO A 143 -18.25 -8.31 4.68
C PRO A 143 -17.98 -7.17 5.67
N PHE A 144 -18.40 -5.97 5.29
CA PHE A 144 -18.35 -4.80 6.14
C PHE A 144 -19.69 -4.61 6.85
N SER A 145 -19.62 -4.20 8.10
CA SER A 145 -20.80 -3.82 8.88
C SER A 145 -20.42 -2.63 9.73
N PHE A 146 -21.18 -1.55 9.59
CA PHE A 146 -20.89 -0.33 10.34
C PHE A 146 -21.11 -0.59 11.84
N PRO A 147 -20.13 -0.26 12.70
CA PRO A 147 -20.25 -0.54 14.12
C PRO A 147 -21.43 0.24 14.73
N PRO A 148 -22.30 -0.42 15.52
CA PRO A 148 -23.52 0.18 16.04
C PRO A 148 -23.30 1.34 17.02
N ASN A 149 -22.07 1.54 17.49
CA ASN A 149 -21.68 2.56 18.47
C ASN A 149 -21.02 3.80 17.83
N ALA A 150 -20.87 3.86 16.50
CA ALA A 150 -20.30 5.02 15.84
C ALA A 150 -21.34 6.16 15.76
N ASN A 151 -20.95 7.35 16.22
CA ASN A 151 -21.84 8.48 16.48
C ASN A 151 -22.50 9.08 15.23
N PHE A 152 -21.97 8.79 14.04
CA PHE A 152 -22.51 9.21 12.75
C PHE A 152 -22.00 8.24 11.67
N ALA A 153 -22.91 7.57 10.95
CA ALA A 153 -22.53 6.88 9.72
C ALA A 153 -22.58 7.90 8.57
N PRO A 154 -21.46 8.22 7.92
CA PRO A 154 -21.48 8.98 6.67
C PRO A 154 -22.42 8.28 5.69
N SER A 155 -23.25 9.04 4.96
CA SER A 155 -24.18 8.49 3.96
C SER A 155 -23.47 7.59 2.93
N HIS A 156 -22.20 7.85 2.68
CA HIS A 156 -21.33 7.10 1.76
C HIS A 156 -20.94 5.71 2.30
N LEU A 157 -20.78 5.54 3.61
CA LEU A 157 -20.44 4.24 4.22
C LEU A 157 -21.66 3.32 4.41
N CYS A 158 -22.88 3.86 4.34
CA CYS A 158 -24.11 3.07 4.46
C CYS A 158 -24.36 2.13 3.27
N GLY A 159 -23.70 2.35 2.13
CA GLY A 159 -23.80 1.51 0.93
C GLY A 159 -22.72 0.43 0.82
N CYS A 160 -21.69 0.47 1.68
CA CYS A 160 -20.56 -0.45 1.60
C CYS A 160 -20.95 -1.87 2.02
N ARG A 161 -20.64 -2.85 1.18
CA ARG A 161 -20.90 -4.28 1.42
C ARG A 161 -19.65 -4.97 1.94
N THR A 162 -18.49 -4.61 1.42
CA THR A 162 -17.20 -5.20 1.77
C THR A 162 -16.27 -4.18 2.42
N ILE A 163 -15.21 -4.69 3.05
CA ILE A 163 -14.15 -3.82 3.57
C ILE A 163 -13.49 -3.05 2.42
N GLY A 164 -13.38 -3.64 1.22
CA GLY A 164 -12.93 -2.97 0.00
C GLY A 164 -13.72 -1.70 -0.29
N ASP A 165 -15.06 -1.78 -0.32
CA ASP A 165 -15.93 -0.62 -0.52
C ASP A 165 -15.68 0.48 0.53
N ALA A 166 -15.46 0.09 1.79
CA ALA A 166 -15.20 1.04 2.87
C ALA A 166 -13.81 1.70 2.71
N VAL A 167 -12.78 0.94 2.31
CA VAL A 167 -11.43 1.48 2.03
C VAL A 167 -11.46 2.47 0.88
N GLU A 168 -12.21 2.18 -0.18
CA GLU A 168 -12.38 3.10 -1.31
C GLU A 168 -12.95 4.46 -0.84
N VAL A 169 -14.02 4.44 -0.04
CA VAL A 169 -14.61 5.67 0.52
C VAL A 169 -13.60 6.43 1.39
N LEU A 170 -12.78 5.73 2.19
CA LEU A 170 -11.73 6.36 2.99
C LEU A 170 -10.64 7.02 2.13
N GLU A 171 -10.27 6.41 1.00
CA GLU A 171 -9.29 6.94 0.07
C GLU A 171 -9.82 8.15 -0.72
N GLU A 172 -11.09 8.12 -1.13
CA GLU A 172 -11.78 9.29 -1.71
C GLU A 172 -11.83 10.45 -0.73
N GLN A 173 -12.23 10.19 0.52
CA GLN A 173 -12.25 11.20 1.58
C GLN A 173 -10.84 11.75 1.87
N ALA A 174 -9.81 10.89 1.86
CA ALA A 174 -8.43 11.31 2.00
C ALA A 174 -8.00 12.26 0.86
N ALA A 175 -8.39 11.96 -0.38
CA ALA A 175 -8.10 12.81 -1.53
C ALA A 175 -8.78 14.19 -1.41
N GLU A 176 -10.05 14.23 -1.04
CA GLU A 176 -10.81 15.48 -0.81
C GLU A 176 -10.15 16.35 0.27
N LEU A 177 -9.79 15.75 1.41
CA LEU A 177 -9.13 16.44 2.52
C LEU A 177 -7.77 17.02 2.11
N VAL A 178 -7.00 16.30 1.30
CA VAL A 178 -5.71 16.75 0.81
C VAL A 178 -5.87 17.86 -0.24
N GLU A 179 -6.89 17.78 -1.09
CA GLU A 179 -7.22 18.82 -2.05
C GLU A 179 -7.63 20.13 -1.36
N SER A 180 -8.43 20.03 -0.30
CA SER A 180 -8.78 21.13 0.59
C SER A 180 -7.55 21.71 1.30
N LEU A 181 -6.64 20.85 1.77
CA LEU A 181 -5.37 21.28 2.38
C LEU A 181 -4.50 22.08 1.40
N ILE A 182 -4.38 21.64 0.15
CA ILE A 182 -3.62 22.34 -0.89
C ILE A 182 -4.28 23.68 -1.25
N SER A 183 -5.61 23.73 -1.23
CA SER A 183 -6.40 24.92 -1.53
C SER A 183 -6.56 25.89 -0.34
N TYR A 184 -5.95 25.57 0.81
CA TYR A 184 -6.05 26.33 2.06
C TYR A 184 -7.48 26.52 2.59
N SER A 185 -8.38 25.58 2.32
CA SER A 185 -9.71 25.53 2.96
C SER A 185 -9.62 24.86 4.34
N GLN A 186 -10.52 25.25 5.24
CA GLN A 186 -10.69 24.61 6.55
C GLN A 186 -11.84 23.62 6.48
N GLU A 187 -11.57 22.38 6.87
CA GLU A 187 -12.59 21.36 7.10
C GLU A 187 -12.59 20.95 8.57
N GLU A 188 -13.79 20.70 9.09
CA GLU A 188 -13.95 20.11 10.42
C GLU A 188 -13.72 18.60 10.31
N VAL A 189 -12.63 18.14 10.92
CA VAL A 189 -12.24 16.72 10.96
C VAL A 189 -12.03 16.27 12.41
N GLY A 190 -12.01 14.95 12.62
CA GLY A 190 -11.68 14.37 13.92
C GLY A 190 -10.22 14.62 14.33
N GLU A 191 -9.92 14.31 15.60
CA GLU A 191 -8.62 14.62 16.20
C GLU A 191 -7.46 13.86 15.53
N ALA A 192 -7.66 12.59 15.17
CA ALA A 192 -6.61 11.78 14.56
C ALA A 192 -6.27 12.29 13.15
N THR A 193 -7.30 12.54 12.34
CA THR A 193 -7.18 13.08 10.98
C THR A 193 -6.55 14.47 11.00
N HIS A 194 -6.93 15.32 11.97
CA HIS A 194 -6.35 16.64 12.13
C HIS A 194 -4.82 16.59 12.32
N LYS A 195 -4.32 15.65 13.14
CA LYS A 195 -2.87 15.49 13.38
C LYS A 195 -2.12 15.11 12.10
N GLU A 196 -2.66 14.20 11.29
CA GLU A 196 -2.06 13.81 10.01
C GLU A 196 -2.07 14.99 9.02
N LEU A 197 -3.20 15.70 8.88
CA LEU A 197 -3.29 16.88 8.02
C LEU A 197 -2.37 18.02 8.46
N GLN A 198 -2.21 18.23 9.78
CA GLN A 198 -1.26 19.20 10.31
C GLN A 198 0.17 18.84 9.91
N TRP A 199 0.57 17.58 10.08
CA TRP A 199 1.90 17.13 9.62
C TRP A 199 2.08 17.32 8.12
N MET A 200 1.07 16.99 7.31
CA MET A 200 1.12 17.17 5.86
C MET A 200 1.29 18.65 5.47
N ARG A 201 0.58 19.56 6.14
CA ARG A 201 0.68 21.00 5.93
C ARG A 201 2.05 21.56 6.35
N ASP A 202 2.56 21.14 7.49
CA ASP A 202 3.75 21.74 8.11
C ASP A 202 5.05 21.14 7.54
N HIS A 203 5.02 19.88 7.08
CA HIS A 203 6.24 19.14 6.69
C HIS A 203 6.18 18.61 5.25
N LEU A 204 5.13 17.86 4.89
CA LEU A 204 5.11 17.15 3.60
C LEU A 204 4.96 18.10 2.40
N LEU A 205 3.93 18.93 2.40
CA LEU A 205 3.65 19.87 1.31
C LEU A 205 4.82 20.87 1.10
N PRO A 206 5.38 21.51 2.14
CA PRO A 206 6.54 22.39 1.96
C PRO A 206 7.78 21.66 1.45
N SER A 207 7.95 20.38 1.79
CA SER A 207 9.07 19.57 1.28
C SER A 207 8.89 19.20 -0.20
N LEU A 208 7.67 18.88 -0.63
CA LEU A 208 7.37 18.62 -2.04
C LEU A 208 7.47 19.89 -2.89
N GLN A 209 7.02 21.03 -2.37
CA GLN A 209 7.14 22.33 -3.05
C GLN A 209 8.60 22.77 -3.26
N GLN A 210 9.57 22.16 -2.57
CA GLN A 210 11.00 22.37 -2.77
C GLN A 210 11.59 21.56 -3.92
N THR A 211 10.81 20.78 -4.67
CA THR A 211 11.26 20.05 -5.88
C THR A 211 12.09 20.90 -6.88
N PRO A 212 11.84 22.21 -7.09
CA PRO A 212 12.71 23.06 -7.91
C PRO A 212 14.19 23.16 -7.43
N GLN A 213 14.49 22.74 -6.20
CA GLN A 213 15.86 22.61 -5.71
C GLN A 213 16.68 21.60 -6.51
N GLU A 214 16.06 20.65 -7.21
CA GLU A 214 16.76 19.71 -8.11
C GLU A 214 17.63 20.45 -9.15
N ILE A 215 17.05 21.42 -9.87
CA ILE A 215 17.79 22.23 -10.84
C ILE A 215 18.78 23.16 -10.12
N THR A 216 18.36 23.75 -9.00
CA THR A 216 19.22 24.68 -8.25
C THR A 216 20.49 24.00 -7.74
N HIS A 217 20.37 22.80 -7.20
CA HIS A 217 21.50 22.01 -6.72
C HIS A 217 22.30 21.38 -7.86
N LEU A 218 21.68 21.07 -8.99
CA LEU A 218 22.43 20.71 -10.20
C LEU A 218 23.37 21.86 -10.63
N LEU A 219 22.85 23.08 -10.76
CA LEU A 219 23.64 24.25 -11.13
C LEU A 219 24.73 24.54 -10.10
N ARG A 220 24.40 24.47 -8.81
CA ARG A 220 25.37 24.60 -7.71
C ARG A 220 26.50 23.57 -7.81
N GLY A 221 26.20 22.34 -8.22
CA GLY A 221 27.18 21.28 -8.38
C GLY A 221 28.11 21.53 -9.56
N LEU A 222 27.56 22.05 -10.66
CA LEU A 222 28.35 22.48 -11.83
C LEU A 222 29.31 23.65 -11.52
N GLU A 223 28.96 24.49 -10.55
CA GLU A 223 29.85 25.54 -10.01
C GLU A 223 30.94 24.99 -9.06
N GLY A 224 31.01 23.67 -8.86
CA GLY A 224 31.98 23.05 -7.96
C GLY A 224 31.68 23.27 -6.47
N LYS A 225 30.45 23.66 -6.11
CA LYS A 225 30.03 23.89 -4.72
C LYS A 225 29.49 22.61 -4.09
N TYR A 226 29.61 22.53 -2.77
CA TYR A 226 29.05 21.42 -1.99
C TYR A 226 27.52 21.33 -2.11
N ILE A 227 27.01 20.12 -2.35
CA ILE A 227 25.58 19.78 -2.39
C ILE A 227 25.18 19.11 -1.08
N PRO A 228 24.13 19.60 -0.39
CA PRO A 228 23.66 18.98 0.85
C PRO A 228 23.36 17.49 0.69
N SER A 229 23.84 16.68 1.63
CA SER A 229 23.55 15.26 1.68
C SER A 229 22.14 14.98 2.21
N GLY A 230 21.54 13.85 1.78
CA GLY A 230 20.23 13.38 2.24
C GLY A 230 20.18 11.86 2.31
N SER A 231 19.18 11.29 2.99
CA SER A 231 18.94 9.86 2.95
C SER A 231 18.33 9.45 1.60
N ALA A 232 18.70 8.28 1.08
CA ALA A 232 17.98 7.64 -0.01
C ALA A 232 16.79 6.83 0.52
N GLY A 233 15.75 6.70 -0.28
CA GLY A 233 14.58 5.88 0.04
C GLY A 233 13.41 6.18 -0.89
N ALA A 234 12.27 5.55 -0.61
CA ALA A 234 11.02 5.83 -1.31
C ALA A 234 10.07 6.57 -0.34
N PRO A 235 9.67 7.82 -0.64
CA PRO A 235 8.73 8.56 0.20
C PRO A 235 7.45 7.78 0.49
N THR A 236 6.96 7.06 -0.53
CA THR A 236 5.78 6.19 -0.48
C THR A 236 6.01 4.83 0.21
N ARG A 237 7.15 4.63 0.88
CA ARG A 237 7.42 3.47 1.75
C ARG A 237 7.73 3.91 3.19
N GLY A 238 7.02 4.92 3.67
CA GLY A 238 7.18 5.44 5.04
C GLY A 238 8.44 6.26 5.26
N ARG A 239 9.15 6.65 4.19
CA ARG A 239 10.40 7.42 4.26
C ARG A 239 10.21 8.85 3.78
N ALA A 240 9.23 9.55 4.35
CA ALA A 240 8.99 10.96 4.02
C ALA A 240 10.19 11.87 4.37
N ASP A 241 11.08 11.42 5.26
CA ASP A 241 12.34 12.09 5.65
C ASP A 241 13.32 12.32 4.50
N VAL A 242 13.20 11.56 3.41
CA VAL A 242 14.08 11.70 2.24
C VAL A 242 13.79 12.98 1.45
N LEU A 243 12.61 13.57 1.65
CA LEU A 243 12.24 14.85 1.06
C LEU A 243 12.87 16.02 1.87
N PRO A 244 13.07 17.20 1.26
CA PRO A 244 12.99 17.50 -0.18
C PRO A 244 14.10 16.83 -1.01
N THR A 245 13.83 16.69 -2.31
CA THR A 245 14.79 16.23 -3.33
C THR A 245 15.75 17.34 -3.76
N GLY A 246 16.68 17.01 -4.64
CA GLY A 246 17.82 17.84 -5.03
C GLY A 246 19.06 17.62 -4.17
N ARG A 247 19.16 16.54 -3.39
CA ARG A 247 20.25 16.26 -2.46
C ARG A 247 21.29 15.31 -3.05
N ASN A 248 22.45 15.25 -2.41
CA ASN A 248 23.45 14.21 -2.65
C ASN A 248 23.18 13.02 -1.73
N PHE A 249 22.26 12.15 -2.14
CA PHE A 249 21.81 11.08 -1.27
C PHE A 249 22.91 10.08 -0.91
N TYR A 250 22.80 9.50 0.28
CA TYR A 250 23.57 8.34 0.72
C TYR A 250 22.63 7.17 1.01
N SER A 251 23.19 5.98 1.09
CA SER A 251 22.44 4.75 1.38
C SER A 251 22.19 4.58 2.88
N VAL A 252 22.66 3.48 3.45
CA VAL A 252 22.48 3.10 4.86
C VAL A 252 23.80 2.53 5.38
N ASP A 253 23.99 2.53 6.70
CA ASP A 253 25.13 1.82 7.30
C ASP A 253 24.91 0.31 7.12
N ILE A 254 25.74 -0.32 6.28
CA ILE A 254 25.65 -1.75 5.96
C ILE A 254 25.78 -2.65 7.19
N ARG A 255 26.37 -2.16 8.28
CA ARG A 255 26.50 -2.91 9.54
C ARG A 255 25.20 -2.96 10.34
N GLY A 256 24.21 -2.13 10.00
CA GLY A 256 22.90 -2.13 10.63
C GLY A 256 21.86 -2.96 9.89
N ILE A 257 22.28 -3.78 8.92
CA ILE A 257 21.40 -4.59 8.07
C ILE A 257 21.54 -6.08 8.43
N PRO A 258 20.43 -6.82 8.60
CA PRO A 258 19.05 -6.33 8.60
C PRO A 258 18.76 -5.49 9.85
N THR A 259 17.83 -4.54 9.78
CA THR A 259 17.33 -3.85 10.98
C THR A 259 16.41 -4.77 11.80
N GLU A 260 16.18 -4.47 13.08
CA GLU A 260 15.21 -5.21 13.91
C GLU A 260 13.79 -5.20 13.31
N THR A 261 13.40 -4.09 12.67
CA THR A 261 12.10 -4.00 11.99
C THR A 261 12.08 -4.86 10.74
N ALA A 262 13.16 -4.86 9.94
CA ALA A 262 13.29 -5.71 8.76
C ALA A 262 13.31 -7.20 9.12
N TRP A 263 13.90 -7.56 10.27
CA TRP A 263 13.83 -8.93 10.79
C TRP A 263 12.39 -9.39 11.00
N ASN A 264 11.56 -8.58 11.64
CA ASN A 264 10.16 -8.92 11.87
C ASN A 264 9.37 -9.08 10.56
N VAL A 265 9.65 -8.24 9.56
CA VAL A 265 9.01 -8.33 8.23
C VAL A 265 9.49 -9.57 7.48
N GLY A 266 10.81 -9.78 7.40
CA GLY A 266 11.41 -10.94 6.72
C GLY A 266 10.98 -12.28 7.34
N ARG A 267 10.86 -12.35 8.67
CA ARG A 267 10.34 -13.55 9.36
C ARG A 267 8.91 -13.87 8.95
N LYS A 268 8.02 -12.86 8.89
CA LYS A 268 6.63 -13.04 8.44
C LYS A 268 6.56 -13.43 6.95
N ALA A 269 7.42 -12.84 6.12
CA ALA A 269 7.50 -13.22 4.70
C ALA A 269 7.92 -14.69 4.54
N ALA A 270 8.92 -15.14 5.28
CA ALA A 270 9.35 -16.53 5.32
C ALA A 270 8.21 -17.47 5.74
N GLU A 271 7.48 -17.13 6.82
CA GLU A 271 6.30 -17.88 7.27
C GLU A 271 5.24 -17.99 6.17
N ALA A 272 4.91 -16.87 5.52
CA ALA A 272 3.88 -16.82 4.47
C ALA A 272 4.25 -17.69 3.25
N VAL A 273 5.51 -17.65 2.81
CA VAL A 273 5.99 -18.48 1.69
C VAL A 273 5.89 -19.97 2.04
N ILE A 274 6.31 -20.34 3.25
CA ILE A 274 6.28 -21.73 3.72
C ILE A 274 4.84 -22.22 3.88
N GLU A 275 3.99 -21.42 4.52
CA GLU A 275 2.57 -21.74 4.71
C GLU A 275 1.88 -21.95 3.36
N ARG A 276 2.04 -21.01 2.43
CA ARG A 276 1.44 -21.10 1.10
C ARG A 276 1.91 -22.35 0.35
N TYR A 277 3.22 -22.61 0.32
CA TYR A 277 3.76 -23.78 -0.37
C TYR A 277 3.23 -25.09 0.23
N THR A 278 3.16 -25.16 1.57
CA THR A 278 2.70 -26.37 2.28
C THR A 278 1.21 -26.60 2.07
N GLN A 279 0.39 -25.54 2.01
CA GLN A 279 -1.03 -25.64 1.68
C GLN A 279 -1.25 -26.18 0.26
N GLU A 280 -0.43 -25.76 -0.70
CA GLU A 280 -0.55 -26.18 -2.11
C GLU A 280 0.01 -27.58 -2.38
N ASN A 281 1.10 -27.96 -1.73
CA ASN A 281 1.85 -29.19 -2.05
C ASN A 281 1.74 -30.29 -0.98
N GLY A 282 1.26 -29.96 0.22
CA GLY A 282 1.15 -30.89 1.35
C GLY A 282 2.47 -31.26 2.03
N GLU A 283 3.61 -30.75 1.53
CA GLU A 283 4.93 -30.92 2.13
C GLU A 283 5.72 -29.61 2.18
N TYR A 284 6.72 -29.54 3.06
CA TYR A 284 7.61 -28.38 3.15
C TYR A 284 8.58 -28.33 1.97
N PRO A 285 8.92 -27.13 1.45
CA PRO A 285 9.91 -27.00 0.40
C PRO A 285 11.29 -27.39 0.94
N ARG A 286 12.02 -28.22 0.19
CA ARG A 286 13.37 -28.68 0.60
C ARG A 286 14.47 -27.69 0.27
N THR A 287 14.29 -26.91 -0.81
CA THR A 287 15.26 -25.95 -1.31
C THR A 287 14.52 -24.75 -1.87
N LEU A 288 14.94 -23.55 -1.46
CA LEU A 288 14.45 -22.29 -1.99
C LEU A 288 15.62 -21.51 -2.58
N ALA A 289 15.38 -20.84 -3.70
CA ALA A 289 16.34 -19.91 -4.30
C ALA A 289 15.79 -18.50 -4.16
N ILE A 290 16.54 -17.62 -3.48
CA ILE A 290 16.13 -16.23 -3.21
C ILE A 290 17.11 -15.28 -3.90
N SER A 291 16.57 -14.27 -4.58
CA SER A 291 17.36 -13.22 -5.23
C SER A 291 17.40 -11.98 -4.34
N VAL A 292 18.57 -11.69 -3.78
CA VAL A 292 18.76 -10.53 -2.88
C VAL A 292 19.38 -9.37 -3.66
N TRP A 293 18.71 -8.21 -3.66
CA TRP A 293 19.15 -7.02 -4.40
C TRP A 293 19.53 -5.89 -3.45
N GLY A 294 20.72 -5.32 -3.63
CA GLY A 294 21.19 -4.21 -2.79
C GLY A 294 20.23 -3.00 -2.77
N THR A 295 19.55 -2.71 -3.89
CA THR A 295 18.56 -1.61 -3.94
C THR A 295 17.29 -1.92 -3.14
N SER A 296 16.88 -3.19 -3.02
CA SER A 296 15.78 -3.62 -2.15
C SER A 296 16.20 -3.49 -0.69
N THR A 297 17.33 -4.11 -0.35
CA THR A 297 17.94 -4.09 0.98
C THR A 297 18.10 -2.67 1.53
N MET A 298 18.56 -1.72 0.71
CA MET A 298 18.72 -0.32 1.11
C MET A 298 17.38 0.40 1.39
N ARG A 299 16.30 0.01 0.71
CA ARG A 299 14.97 0.64 0.87
C ARG A 299 14.21 0.07 2.06
N THR A 300 14.40 -1.21 2.37
CA THR A 300 13.66 -1.92 3.42
C THR A 300 14.43 -2.04 4.73
N GLY A 301 15.74 -1.78 4.72
CA GLY A 301 16.61 -2.08 5.87
C GLY A 301 16.99 -3.55 5.95
N GLY A 302 16.69 -4.36 4.92
CA GLY A 302 17.20 -5.73 4.79
C GLY A 302 16.16 -6.84 4.81
N ASP A 303 14.91 -6.59 4.42
CA ASP A 303 13.83 -7.60 4.44
C ASP A 303 14.23 -8.91 3.74
N ASP A 304 14.76 -8.86 2.50
CA ASP A 304 15.16 -10.05 1.75
C ASP A 304 16.26 -10.87 2.47
N VAL A 305 17.18 -10.18 3.16
CA VAL A 305 18.25 -10.82 3.94
C VAL A 305 17.66 -11.43 5.21
N ALA A 306 16.74 -10.73 5.88
CA ALA A 306 16.03 -11.23 7.03
C ALA A 306 15.16 -12.46 6.70
N GLU A 307 14.48 -12.47 5.57
CA GLU A 307 13.70 -13.61 5.07
C GLU A 307 14.60 -14.83 4.87
N ALA A 308 15.75 -14.66 4.19
CA ALA A 308 16.71 -15.73 3.99
C ALA A 308 17.26 -16.28 5.33
N LEU A 309 17.56 -15.40 6.29
CA LEU A 309 18.02 -15.81 7.62
C LEU A 309 16.92 -16.53 8.41
N ALA A 310 15.68 -16.06 8.34
CA ALA A 310 14.54 -16.70 8.99
C ALA A 310 14.29 -18.11 8.44
N LEU A 311 14.38 -18.32 7.12
CA LEU A 311 14.26 -19.64 6.49
C LEU A 311 15.38 -20.61 6.89
N LEU A 312 16.56 -20.08 7.24
CA LEU A 312 17.67 -20.88 7.79
C LEU A 312 17.51 -21.17 9.28
N GLY A 313 16.53 -20.57 9.97
CA GLY A 313 16.41 -20.62 11.41
C GLY A 313 17.51 -19.84 12.13
N VAL A 314 17.95 -18.71 11.57
CA VAL A 314 19.03 -17.88 12.11
C VAL A 314 18.51 -16.47 12.41
N GLN A 315 18.68 -16.00 13.64
CA GLN A 315 18.29 -14.66 14.07
C GLN A 315 19.53 -13.75 14.20
N PRO A 316 19.56 -12.57 13.57
CA PRO A 316 20.62 -11.57 13.82
C PRO A 316 20.60 -11.07 15.27
N VAL A 317 21.78 -10.68 15.78
CA VAL A 317 21.95 -10.07 17.10
C VAL A 317 22.43 -8.63 16.92
N TRP A 318 21.71 -7.68 17.53
CA TRP A 318 22.00 -6.26 17.44
C TRP A 318 22.65 -5.72 18.72
N GLU A 319 23.64 -4.83 18.56
CA GLU A 319 24.27 -4.12 19.65
C GLU A 319 23.48 -2.86 20.04
N GLY A 320 22.75 -2.96 21.16
CA GLY A 320 22.12 -1.86 21.91
C GLY A 320 21.91 -0.55 21.15
N VAL A 321 22.65 0.49 21.54
CA VAL A 321 22.45 1.85 21.01
C VAL A 321 22.92 2.01 19.56
N SER A 322 23.93 1.25 19.13
CA SER A 322 24.48 1.37 17.78
C SER A 322 23.59 0.73 16.73
N ARG A 323 22.69 -0.17 17.14
CA ARG A 323 21.81 -1.00 16.30
C ARG A 323 22.57 -1.74 15.20
N ARG A 324 23.88 -1.96 15.38
CA ARG A 324 24.69 -2.75 14.45
C ARG A 324 24.44 -4.22 14.69
N VAL A 325 24.33 -4.98 13.62
CA VAL A 325 24.38 -6.44 13.68
C VAL A 325 25.81 -6.83 14.06
N VAL A 326 25.94 -7.51 15.20
CA VAL A 326 27.24 -7.91 15.76
C VAL A 326 27.44 -9.42 15.79
N ASP A 327 26.35 -10.19 15.77
CA ASP A 327 26.38 -11.65 15.79
C ASP A 327 25.09 -12.23 15.19
N PHE A 328 24.96 -13.55 15.23
CA PHE A 328 23.73 -14.27 14.93
C PHE A 328 23.53 -15.45 15.88
N GLU A 329 22.27 -15.83 16.12
CA GLU A 329 21.87 -16.97 16.93
C GLU A 329 21.15 -18.00 16.06
N ILE A 330 21.50 -19.27 16.21
CA ILE A 330 20.78 -20.37 15.57
C ILE A 330 19.58 -20.71 16.45
N LEU A 331 18.38 -20.56 15.90
CA LEU A 331 17.13 -20.86 16.59
C LEU A 331 16.97 -22.38 16.74
N PRO A 332 16.53 -22.86 17.92
CA PRO A 332 16.26 -24.27 18.11
C PRO A 332 14.99 -24.69 17.35
N LEU A 333 14.91 -25.95 16.93
CA LEU A 333 13.76 -26.52 16.20
C LEU A 333 12.42 -26.44 16.95
N SER A 334 12.43 -26.11 18.23
CA SER A 334 11.24 -25.98 19.07
C SER A 334 10.60 -24.59 19.04
N VAL A 335 11.28 -23.60 18.45
CA VAL A 335 10.85 -22.19 18.40
C VAL A 335 10.13 -21.90 17.10
#